data_AF-A0A939XW93-F1
#
_entry.id   AF-A0A939XW93-F1
#
_cell.length_a   1.000
_cell.length_b   1.000
_cell.length_c   1.000
_cell.angle_alpha   90.00
_cell.angle_beta   90.00
_cell.angle_gamma   90.00
#
_symmetry.space_group_name_H-M   'P 1'
#
loop_
_entity.id
_entity.type
_entity.pdbx_description
1 polymer ?
#
loop_
_entity_poly.entity_id
_entity_poly.type
_entity_poly.pdbx_seq_one_letter_code
_entity_poly.pdbx_strand_id
1 'polypeptide(L)'
;MNIQKINKRWLLFILAVIAQFASIFYFSFRSEETLHTGTALKFRLTGYDPHDFFRGEYLRLRFRDNKIELSEEEKRLASERKEVYVVFEEDGNGFSIPKGISTTPTNSSLKIEGLHDGYFSYPFDRLWMNQEDCPIAERLINQAVANGEDVYAIIYVKDGEGVLSAVEIDGTDLRNLVDSEGARKEEVETDATALPEPETDSLQSATEDSIKNIVIEEMTK
;
A
#
# COMPACT_ATOMS: atom_id res chain seq x y z
N MET A 1 -46.48 5.15 24.09
CA MET A 1 -45.52 4.22 23.46
C MET A 1 -45.20 3.14 24.48
N ASN A 2 -45.90 2.01 24.42
CA ASN A 2 -45.82 0.95 25.44
C ASN A 2 -44.56 0.13 25.16
N ILE A 3 -43.49 0.35 25.92
CA ILE A 3 -42.27 -0.45 25.83
C ILE A 3 -42.60 -1.81 26.44
N GLN A 4 -43.01 -2.75 25.58
CA GLN A 4 -43.22 -4.15 25.93
C GLN A 4 -41.98 -4.66 26.67
N LYS A 5 -42.16 -5.34 27.81
CA LYS A 5 -41.06 -5.91 28.60
C LYS A 5 -40.19 -6.76 27.68
N ILE A 6 -38.98 -6.29 27.39
CA ILE A 6 -37.99 -7.04 26.62
C ILE A 6 -37.73 -8.34 27.37
N ASN A 7 -38.03 -9.48 26.72
CA ASN A 7 -37.78 -10.78 27.32
C ASN A 7 -36.28 -10.89 27.67
N LYS A 8 -35.95 -11.47 28.82
CA LYS A 8 -34.54 -11.59 29.29
C LYS A 8 -33.61 -12.18 28.22
N ARG A 9 -34.13 -13.08 27.36
CA ARG A 9 -33.40 -13.64 26.21
C ARG A 9 -33.04 -12.59 25.15
N TRP A 10 -33.97 -11.70 24.82
CA TRP A 10 -33.74 -10.58 23.91
C TRP A 10 -32.80 -9.53 24.52
N LEU A 11 -32.87 -9.30 25.83
CA LEU A 11 -31.93 -8.42 26.53
C LEU A 11 -30.49 -8.95 26.43
N LEU A 12 -30.28 -10.25 26.69
CA LEU A 12 -28.97 -10.89 26.55
C LEU A 12 -28.47 -10.88 25.10
N PHE A 13 -29.36 -11.08 24.13
CA PHE A 13 -29.01 -10.99 22.71
C PHE A 13 -28.54 -9.59 22.32
N ILE A 14 -29.28 -8.55 22.71
CA ILE A 14 -28.90 -7.14 22.45
C ILE A 14 -27.57 -6.81 23.13
N LEU A 15 -27.36 -7.26 24.37
CA LEU A 15 -26.10 -7.05 25.08
C LEU A 15 -24.92 -7.70 24.34
N ALA A 16 -25.10 -8.92 23.81
CA ALA A 16 -24.08 -9.61 23.03
C ALA A 16 -23.76 -8.88 21.72
N VAL A 17 -24.78 -8.37 21.02
CA VAL A 17 -24.59 -7.56 19.80
C VAL A 17 -23.82 -6.27 20.12
N ILE A 18 -24.19 -5.56 21.19
CA ILE A 18 -23.47 -4.35 21.62
C ILE A 18 -22.01 -4.68 21.95
N ALA A 19 -21.74 -5.79 22.65
CA ALA A 19 -20.38 -6.22 22.96
C ALA A 19 -19.56 -6.51 21.69
N GLN A 20 -20.17 -7.11 20.66
CA GLN A 20 -19.52 -7.36 19.36
C GLN A 20 -19.17 -6.07 18.62
N PHE A 21 -20.09 -5.09 18.59
CA PHE A 21 -19.79 -3.80 17.97
C PHE A 21 -18.76 -3.01 18.78
N ALA A 22 -18.82 -3.07 20.11
CA ALA A 22 -17.89 -2.36 20.98
C ALA A 22 -16.42 -2.73 20.71
N SER A 23 -16.12 -4.00 20.38
CA SER A 23 -14.75 -4.38 20.01
C SER A 23 -14.26 -3.74 18.71
N ILE A 24 -15.15 -3.63 17.70
CA ILE A 24 -14.80 -2.97 16.43
C ILE A 24 -14.55 -1.48 16.66
N PHE A 25 -15.46 -0.82 17.40
CA PHE A 25 -15.29 0.59 17.74
C PHE A 25 -14.03 0.85 18.56
N TYR A 26 -13.73 0.00 19.55
CA TYR A 26 -12.53 0.13 20.36
C TYR A 26 -11.25 0.11 19.51
N PHE A 27 -11.16 -0.81 18.56
CA PHE A 27 -10.01 -0.89 17.64
C PHE A 27 -9.88 0.35 16.74
N SER A 28 -11.01 0.85 16.25
CA SER A 28 -11.07 2.06 15.42
C SER A 28 -10.59 3.29 16.19
N PHE A 29 -11.11 3.51 17.40
CA PHE A 29 -10.72 4.64 18.24
C PHE A 29 -9.23 4.62 18.60
N ARG A 30 -8.68 3.45 18.91
CA ARG A 30 -7.25 3.32 19.25
C ARG A 30 -6.35 3.65 18.06
N SER A 31 -6.76 3.26 16.85
CA SER A 31 -6.05 3.60 15.61
C SER A 31 -6.08 5.11 15.35
N GLU A 32 -7.24 5.76 15.47
CA GLU A 32 -7.37 7.21 15.33
C GLU A 32 -6.55 7.97 16.39
N GLU A 33 -6.61 7.52 17.64
CA GLU A 33 -5.85 8.13 18.72
C GLU A 33 -4.34 8.02 18.46
N THR A 34 -3.87 6.90 17.93
CA THR A 34 -2.46 6.71 17.53
C THR A 34 -2.07 7.66 16.40
N LEU A 35 -2.93 7.87 15.40
CA LEU A 35 -2.68 8.83 14.33
C LEU A 35 -2.62 10.29 14.82
N HIS A 36 -3.42 10.65 15.83
CA HIS A 36 -3.50 12.02 16.34
C HIS A 36 -2.50 12.35 17.45
N THR A 37 -2.12 11.36 18.26
CA THR A 37 -1.30 11.57 19.47
C THR A 37 0.00 10.75 19.51
N GLY A 38 0.19 9.86 18.53
CA GLY A 38 1.40 9.05 18.40
C GLY A 38 2.59 9.85 17.87
N THR A 39 3.77 9.27 18.04
CA THR A 39 5.01 9.82 17.49
C THR A 39 5.15 9.40 16.03
N ALA A 40 5.37 10.34 15.12
CA ALA A 40 5.66 10.03 13.73
C ALA A 40 7.10 9.51 13.58
N LEU A 41 7.23 8.28 13.08
CA LEU A 41 8.50 7.62 12.80
C LEU A 41 8.63 7.37 11.30
N LYS A 42 9.84 7.53 10.75
CA LYS A 42 10.13 7.42 9.32
C LYS A 42 10.92 6.15 9.03
N PHE A 43 10.37 5.25 8.24
CA PHE A 43 11.00 3.96 7.96
C PHE A 43 11.37 3.82 6.49
N ARG A 44 12.65 3.54 6.20
CA ARG A 44 13.13 3.40 4.81
C ARG A 44 12.57 2.16 4.12
N LEU A 45 12.26 2.28 2.84
CA LEU A 45 11.77 1.19 1.99
C LEU A 45 12.88 0.71 1.03
N THR A 46 12.85 -0.57 0.65
CA THR A 46 13.85 -1.22 -0.25
C THR A 46 13.34 -1.52 -1.65
N GLY A 47 12.22 -0.92 -2.05
CA GLY A 47 11.55 -1.19 -3.33
C GLY A 47 10.50 -2.30 -3.23
N TYR A 48 9.82 -2.58 -4.34
CA TYR A 48 8.59 -3.39 -4.36
C TYR A 48 8.67 -4.66 -5.22
N ASP A 49 7.69 -5.56 -5.04
CA ASP A 49 7.52 -6.86 -5.71
C ASP A 49 6.35 -6.76 -6.72
N PRO A 50 6.52 -7.12 -8.01
CA PRO A 50 5.54 -6.89 -9.06
C PRO A 50 4.09 -7.22 -8.69
N HIS A 51 3.17 -6.32 -9.06
CA HIS A 51 1.73 -6.48 -8.90
C HIS A 51 1.21 -7.87 -9.32
N ASP A 52 0.44 -8.52 -8.43
CA ASP A 52 -0.27 -9.77 -8.69
C ASP A 52 -1.78 -9.48 -8.83
N PHE A 53 -2.31 -9.69 -10.05
CA PHE A 53 -3.70 -9.44 -10.41
C PHE A 53 -4.73 -10.19 -9.55
N PHE A 54 -4.33 -11.23 -8.80
CA PHE A 54 -5.23 -12.01 -7.96
C PHE A 54 -5.22 -11.62 -6.48
N ARG A 55 -4.34 -10.70 -6.05
CA ARG A 55 -4.09 -10.43 -4.61
C ARG A 55 -4.71 -9.15 -4.05
N GLY A 56 -5.35 -8.32 -4.88
CA GLY A 56 -6.16 -7.17 -4.45
C GLY A 56 -5.44 -5.80 -4.44
N GLU A 57 -6.18 -4.79 -3.96
CA GLU A 57 -5.93 -3.33 -4.06
C GLU A 57 -4.97 -2.78 -2.98
N TYR A 58 -3.79 -3.36 -2.85
CA TYR A 58 -2.77 -2.79 -1.97
C TYR A 58 -1.37 -2.88 -2.55
N LEU A 59 -0.56 -1.89 -2.22
CA LEU A 59 0.87 -1.91 -2.42
C LEU A 59 1.50 -2.54 -1.17
N ARG A 60 2.18 -3.68 -1.31
CA ARG A 60 2.93 -4.24 -0.19
C ARG A 60 4.21 -3.43 0.06
N LEU A 61 4.62 -3.24 1.30
CA LEU A 61 5.81 -2.45 1.63
C LEU A 61 6.92 -3.36 2.12
N ARG A 62 8.15 -3.12 1.65
CA ARG A 62 9.35 -3.79 2.15
C ARG A 62 10.24 -2.79 2.84
N PHE A 63 10.41 -2.98 4.14
CA PHE A 63 11.24 -2.13 4.97
C PHE A 63 12.70 -2.56 4.89
N ARG A 64 13.60 -1.57 4.88
CA ARG A 64 15.05 -1.79 4.81
C ARG A 64 15.59 -2.44 6.08
N ASP A 65 15.22 -1.89 7.21
CA ASP A 65 15.85 -2.17 8.49
C ASP A 65 14.99 -3.19 9.26
N ASN A 66 15.13 -4.47 8.95
CA ASN A 66 14.37 -5.57 9.58
C ASN A 66 15.25 -6.49 10.43
N LYS A 67 16.45 -6.01 10.81
CA LYS A 67 17.44 -6.74 11.58
C LYS A 67 17.97 -5.88 12.72
N ILE A 68 18.11 -6.49 13.89
CA ILE A 68 18.76 -5.91 15.07
C ILE A 68 19.89 -6.80 15.57
N GLU A 69 20.94 -6.18 16.07
CA GLU A 69 21.99 -6.87 16.81
C GLU A 69 21.52 -7.06 18.25
N LEU A 70 21.25 -8.31 18.62
CA LEU A 70 20.78 -8.66 19.96
C LEU A 70 21.96 -9.03 20.86
N SER A 71 22.00 -8.47 22.06
CA SER A 71 22.81 -8.98 23.16
C SER A 71 22.34 -10.37 23.60
N GLU A 72 23.20 -11.11 24.32
CA GLU A 72 22.83 -12.43 24.85
C GLU A 72 21.64 -12.38 25.82
N GLU A 73 21.50 -11.29 26.56
CA GLU A 73 20.35 -11.06 27.45
C GLU A 73 19.05 -10.87 26.65
N GLU A 74 19.10 -10.11 25.56
CA GLU A 74 17.96 -9.87 24.68
C GLU A 74 17.57 -11.13 23.90
N LYS A 75 18.53 -11.93 23.44
CA LYS A 75 18.25 -13.25 22.83
C LYS A 75 17.50 -14.15 23.80
N ARG A 76 17.94 -14.21 25.06
CA ARG A 76 17.26 -14.97 26.11
C ARG A 76 15.85 -14.44 26.34
N LEU A 77 15.69 -13.13 26.47
CA LEU A 77 14.40 -12.48 26.65
C LEU A 77 13.42 -12.80 25.51
N ALA A 78 13.89 -12.72 24.26
CA ALA A 78 13.12 -13.05 23.07
C ALA A 78 12.68 -14.52 23.03
N SER A 79 13.50 -15.43 23.55
CA SER A 79 13.17 -16.86 23.62
C SER A 79 12.15 -17.20 24.73
N GLU A 80 12.13 -16.43 25.82
CA GLU A 80 11.28 -16.68 26.99
C GLU A 80 9.92 -15.99 26.90
N ARG A 81 9.83 -14.87 26.17
CA ARG A 81 8.63 -14.05 26.06
C ARG A 81 7.95 -14.26 24.70
N LYS A 82 6.63 -14.34 24.72
CA LYS A 82 5.82 -14.37 23.48
C LYS A 82 5.63 -12.97 22.86
N GLU A 83 5.76 -11.93 23.66
CA GLU A 83 5.53 -10.55 23.23
C GLU A 83 6.77 -9.69 23.53
N VAL A 84 7.31 -9.12 22.47
CA VAL A 84 8.52 -8.29 22.49
C VAL A 84 8.28 -7.09 21.59
N TYR A 85 8.82 -5.94 22.00
CA TYR A 85 8.74 -4.70 21.26
C TYR A 85 10.13 -4.33 20.77
N VAL A 86 10.27 -3.90 19.51
CA VAL A 86 11.51 -3.31 19.00
C VAL A 86 11.48 -1.82 19.28
N VAL A 87 12.54 -1.29 19.87
CA VAL A 87 12.72 0.14 20.14
C VAL A 87 13.46 0.78 18.96
N PHE A 88 12.93 1.88 18.47
CA PHE A 88 13.48 2.65 17.37
C PHE A 88 14.06 3.98 17.87
N GLU A 89 15.18 4.37 17.29
CA GLU A 89 15.80 5.68 17.48
C GLU A 89 15.95 6.39 16.14
N GLU A 90 15.98 7.72 16.18
CA GLU A 90 16.17 8.54 15.00
C GLU A 90 17.68 8.62 14.66
N ASP A 91 18.01 8.27 13.42
CA ASP A 91 19.32 8.46 12.81
C ASP A 91 19.55 9.94 12.47
N GLY A 92 20.79 10.33 12.15
CA GLY A 92 21.15 11.73 11.84
C GLY A 92 20.41 12.34 10.65
N ASN A 93 19.77 11.52 9.82
CA ASN A 93 18.96 11.92 8.67
C ASN A 93 17.44 11.90 8.96
N GLY A 94 17.02 11.69 10.20
CA GLY A 94 15.60 11.68 10.57
C GLY A 94 14.87 10.35 10.37
N PHE A 95 15.60 9.26 10.12
CA PHE A 95 15.02 7.93 9.89
C PHE A 95 15.09 7.06 11.13
N SER A 96 14.06 6.26 11.36
CA SER A 96 13.92 5.39 12.51
C SER A 96 14.67 4.07 12.28
N ILE A 97 15.73 3.85 13.04
CA ILE A 97 16.55 2.63 13.02
C ILE A 97 16.25 1.78 14.27
N PRO A 98 16.18 0.44 14.12
CA PRO A 98 15.91 -0.42 15.25
C PRO A 98 17.19 -0.59 16.09
N LYS A 99 17.12 -0.37 17.40
CA LYS A 99 18.29 -0.37 18.29
C LYS A 99 18.35 -1.55 19.26
N GLY A 100 17.21 -2.07 19.66
CA GLY A 100 17.13 -3.16 20.63
C GLY A 100 15.70 -3.54 20.93
N ILE A 101 15.51 -4.35 21.97
CA ILE A 101 14.20 -4.84 22.37
C ILE A 101 13.77 -4.39 23.77
N SER A 102 12.45 -4.30 23.96
CA SER A 102 11.81 -3.99 25.24
C SER A 102 10.65 -4.95 25.50
N THR A 103 10.37 -5.21 26.78
CA THR A 103 9.15 -5.90 27.22
C THR A 103 7.98 -4.96 27.45
N THR A 104 8.26 -3.66 27.54
CA THR A 104 7.27 -2.62 27.86
C THR A 104 7.05 -1.76 26.62
N PRO A 105 5.79 -1.54 26.21
CA PRO A 105 5.49 -0.64 25.10
C PRO A 105 5.84 0.80 25.45
N THR A 106 6.31 1.54 24.45
CA THR A 106 6.63 2.96 24.46
C THR A 106 6.19 3.60 23.14
N ASN A 107 6.20 4.94 23.07
CA ASN A 107 5.83 5.68 21.85
C ASN A 107 6.86 5.60 20.73
N SER A 108 8.02 4.98 20.97
CA SER A 108 9.05 4.73 19.96
C SER A 108 9.34 3.25 19.82
N SER A 109 8.41 2.38 20.24
CA SER A 109 8.56 0.93 20.11
C SER A 109 7.40 0.32 19.38
N LEU A 110 7.65 -0.71 18.57
CA LEU A 110 6.62 -1.46 17.87
C LEU A 110 6.58 -2.90 18.35
N LYS A 111 5.37 -3.41 18.55
CA LYS A 111 5.13 -4.84 18.72
C LYS A 111 5.49 -5.55 17.42
N ILE A 112 6.38 -6.52 17.51
CA ILE A 112 6.83 -7.29 16.35
C ILE A 112 6.44 -8.76 16.46
N GLU A 113 6.38 -9.43 15.32
CA GLU A 113 6.19 -10.87 15.22
C GLU A 113 7.42 -11.54 14.62
N GLY A 114 7.65 -12.80 15.00
CA GLY A 114 8.67 -13.63 14.37
C GLY A 114 10.11 -13.22 14.63
N LEU A 115 10.41 -12.64 15.80
CA LEU A 115 11.80 -12.32 16.18
C LEU A 115 12.65 -13.60 16.24
N HIS A 116 13.59 -13.73 15.30
CA HIS A 116 14.50 -14.86 15.24
C HIS A 116 15.87 -14.42 14.74
N ASP A 117 16.92 -14.69 15.52
CA ASP A 117 18.31 -14.30 15.20
C ASP A 117 18.45 -12.80 14.82
N GLY A 118 17.69 -11.95 15.52
CA GLY A 118 17.65 -10.51 15.27
C GLY A 118 16.80 -10.07 14.08
N TYR A 119 16.33 -10.99 13.23
CA TYR A 119 15.37 -10.68 12.17
C TYR A 119 13.96 -10.61 12.73
N PHE A 120 13.18 -9.64 12.28
CA PHE A 120 11.79 -9.48 12.66
C PHE A 120 10.93 -9.04 11.47
N SER A 121 9.62 -9.26 11.60
CA SER A 121 8.63 -8.78 10.65
C SER A 121 7.91 -7.56 11.21
N TYR A 122 7.77 -6.54 10.38
CA TYR A 122 6.90 -5.41 10.68
C TYR A 122 5.43 -5.88 10.70
N PRO A 123 4.62 -5.40 11.65
CA PRO A 123 3.20 -5.79 11.76
C PRO A 123 2.32 -5.14 10.67
N PHE A 124 2.89 -4.24 9.88
CA PHE A 124 2.27 -3.59 8.74
C PHE A 124 3.15 -3.83 7.51
N ASP A 125 2.55 -4.30 6.42
CA ASP A 125 3.26 -4.51 5.17
C ASP A 125 2.42 -4.07 3.96
N ARG A 126 1.36 -3.27 4.15
CA ARG A 126 0.40 -2.91 3.09
C ARG A 126 -0.05 -1.46 3.18
N LEU A 127 0.01 -0.77 2.05
CA LEU A 127 -0.62 0.51 1.80
C LEU A 127 -1.83 0.28 0.89
N TRP A 128 -3.02 0.58 1.38
CA TRP A 128 -4.26 0.46 0.61
C TRP A 128 -4.42 1.67 -0.33
N MET A 129 -4.67 1.41 -1.61
CA MET A 129 -4.91 2.41 -2.65
C MET A 129 -5.67 1.79 -3.83
N ASN A 130 -6.23 2.60 -4.73
CA ASN A 130 -7.01 2.07 -5.86
C ASN A 130 -6.16 1.16 -6.76
N GLN A 131 -6.78 0.17 -7.38
CA GLN A 131 -6.08 -0.79 -8.23
C GLN A 131 -5.39 -0.13 -9.43
N GLU A 132 -6.01 0.89 -10.03
CA GLU A 132 -5.48 1.61 -11.20
C GLU A 132 -4.23 2.42 -10.88
N ASP A 133 -4.11 2.83 -9.62
CA ASP A 133 -3.03 3.64 -9.06
C ASP A 133 -1.80 2.80 -8.70
N CYS A 134 -2.01 1.54 -8.29
CA CYS A 134 -0.95 0.63 -7.84
C CYS A 134 0.22 0.50 -8.84
N PRO A 135 0.01 0.29 -10.16
CA PRO A 135 1.12 0.19 -11.12
C PRO A 135 1.92 1.49 -11.25
N ILE A 136 1.26 2.64 -11.12
CA ILE A 136 1.92 3.95 -11.17
C ILE A 136 2.76 4.14 -9.91
N ALA A 137 2.16 3.89 -8.74
CA ALA A 137 2.82 3.99 -7.43
C ALA A 137 4.05 3.09 -7.34
N GLU A 138 3.92 1.83 -7.75
CA GLU A 138 5.02 0.86 -7.82
C GLU A 138 6.16 1.36 -8.70
N ARG A 139 5.83 1.85 -9.91
CA ARG A 139 6.83 2.35 -10.85
C ARG A 139 7.59 3.55 -10.26
N LEU A 140 6.87 4.49 -9.65
CA LEU A 140 7.46 5.67 -9.02
C LEU A 140 8.42 5.26 -7.88
N ILE A 141 8.00 4.37 -6.99
CA ILE A 141 8.86 3.86 -5.91
C ILE A 141 10.09 3.16 -6.47
N ASN A 142 9.92 2.26 -7.44
CA ASN A 142 11.05 1.51 -7.99
C ASN A 142 12.03 2.42 -8.73
N GLN A 143 11.54 3.45 -9.43
CA GLN A 143 12.38 4.46 -10.07
C GLN A 143 13.12 5.30 -9.03
N ALA A 144 12.44 5.79 -8.00
CA ALA A 144 13.03 6.55 -6.92
C ALA A 144 14.14 5.76 -6.20
N VAL A 145 13.87 4.51 -5.83
CA VAL A 145 14.87 3.62 -5.22
C VAL A 145 16.07 3.38 -6.16
N ALA A 146 15.82 3.20 -7.47
CA ALA A 146 16.89 3.03 -8.46
C ALA A 146 17.74 4.30 -8.66
N ASN A 147 17.12 5.47 -8.53
CA ASN A 147 17.79 6.77 -8.60
C ASN A 147 18.54 7.12 -7.31
N GLY A 148 18.31 6.37 -6.23
CA GLY A 148 18.89 6.64 -4.91
C GLY A 148 18.17 7.75 -4.13
N GLU A 149 16.91 8.02 -4.47
CA GLU A 149 16.02 8.94 -3.76
C GLU A 149 15.58 8.33 -2.42
N ASP A 150 15.24 9.19 -1.46
CA ASP A 150 14.77 8.77 -0.14
C ASP A 150 13.31 8.34 -0.20
N VAL A 151 13.08 7.03 -0.20
CA VAL A 151 11.74 6.43 -0.14
C VAL A 151 11.47 5.87 1.25
N TYR A 152 10.44 6.39 1.91
CA TYR A 152 10.12 6.01 3.28
C TYR A 152 8.63 6.04 3.59
N ALA A 153 8.23 5.26 4.59
CA ALA A 153 6.90 5.26 5.15
C ALA A 153 6.85 6.06 6.46
N ILE A 154 5.78 6.83 6.65
CA ILE A 154 5.46 7.51 7.89
C ILE A 154 4.49 6.63 8.68
N ILE A 155 4.93 6.20 9.86
CA ILE A 155 4.14 5.38 10.77
C ILE A 155 4.04 6.10 12.11
N TYR A 156 2.81 6.30 12.58
CA TYR A 156 2.56 6.83 13.90
C TYR A 156 2.60 5.71 14.93
N VAL A 157 3.40 5.90 15.98
CA VAL A 157 3.59 4.90 17.03
C VAL A 157 3.11 5.40 18.37
N LYS A 158 2.29 4.59 19.04
CA LYS A 158 1.79 4.83 20.40
C LYS A 158 1.62 3.52 21.14
N ASP A 159 2.16 3.46 22.35
CA ASP A 159 2.00 2.29 23.25
C ASP A 159 2.25 0.94 22.56
N GLY A 160 3.30 0.85 21.73
CA GLY A 160 3.66 -0.39 21.03
C GLY A 160 2.90 -0.66 19.73
N GLU A 161 1.89 0.15 19.39
CA GLU A 161 1.10 0.01 18.17
C GLU A 161 1.57 1.02 17.12
N GLY A 162 1.62 0.57 15.86
CA GLY A 162 2.02 1.38 14.72
C GLY A 162 0.92 1.45 13.68
N VAL A 163 0.59 2.65 13.21
CA VAL A 163 -0.36 2.88 12.12
C VAL A 163 0.38 3.53 10.95
N LEU A 164 0.39 2.85 9.80
CA LEU A 164 0.90 3.39 8.55
C LEU A 164 0.00 4.54 8.08
N SER A 165 0.57 5.73 7.89
CA SER A 165 -0.16 6.92 7.45
C SER A 165 0.09 7.22 5.97
N ALA A 166 1.36 7.34 5.60
CA ALA A 166 1.75 7.76 4.26
C ALA A 166 3.06 7.10 3.82
N VAL A 167 3.31 7.16 2.52
CA VAL A 167 4.60 6.84 1.90
C VAL A 167 5.04 8.09 1.15
N GLU A 168 6.28 8.49 1.35
CA GLU A 168 6.88 9.66 0.73
C GLU A 168 8.10 9.28 -0.10
N ILE A 169 8.29 10.02 -1.20
CA ILE A 169 9.48 10.01 -2.06
C ILE A 169 10.07 11.41 -1.99
N ASP A 170 11.28 11.55 -1.46
CA ASP A 170 11.98 12.85 -1.26
C ASP A 170 11.09 13.91 -0.57
N GLY A 171 10.27 13.47 0.39
CA GLY A 171 9.35 14.34 1.14
C GLY A 171 8.04 14.68 0.42
N THR A 172 7.76 14.08 -0.74
CA THR A 172 6.48 14.23 -1.45
C THR A 172 5.61 12.99 -1.26
N ASP A 173 4.34 13.16 -0.87
CA ASP A 173 3.40 12.05 -0.70
C ASP A 173 3.17 11.31 -2.01
N LEU A 174 3.27 9.98 -1.96
CA LEU A 174 3.10 9.08 -3.09
C LEU A 174 1.74 9.22 -3.78
N ARG A 175 0.66 9.43 -3.02
CA ARG A 175 -0.71 9.57 -3.57
C ARG A 175 -0.80 10.81 -4.45
N ASN A 176 -0.21 11.92 -4.01
CA ASN A 176 -0.16 13.14 -4.82
C ASN A 176 0.63 12.93 -6.13
N LEU A 177 1.72 12.18 -6.07
CA LEU A 177 2.51 11.86 -7.27
C LEU A 177 1.72 11.00 -8.25
N VAL A 178 1.02 9.99 -7.75
CA VAL A 178 0.13 9.12 -8.53
C VAL A 178 -0.96 9.93 -9.20
N ASP A 179 -1.68 10.78 -8.46
CA ASP A 179 -2.75 11.61 -9.00
C ASP A 179 -2.24 12.51 -10.14
N SER A 180 -1.05 13.09 -9.97
CA SER A 180 -0.42 13.96 -10.98
C SER A 180 0.01 13.22 -12.27
N GLU A 181 0.33 11.93 -12.15
CA GLU A 181 0.69 11.06 -13.27
C GLU A 181 -0.55 10.47 -13.95
N GLY A 182 -1.60 10.17 -13.18
CA GLY A 182 -2.91 9.73 -13.68
C GLY A 182 -3.57 10.81 -14.54
N ALA A 183 -3.64 12.04 -14.04
CA ALA A 183 -4.20 13.17 -14.78
C ALA A 183 -3.46 13.43 -16.11
N ARG A 184 -2.13 13.25 -16.15
CA ARG A 184 -1.35 13.36 -17.38
C ARG A 184 -1.66 12.28 -18.41
N LYS A 185 -2.00 11.06 -17.98
CA LYS A 185 -2.43 10.00 -18.91
C LYS A 185 -3.78 10.30 -19.53
N GLU A 186 -4.74 10.77 -18.73
CA GLU A 186 -6.07 11.14 -19.21
C GLU A 186 -6.01 12.26 -20.24
N GLU A 187 -5.19 13.30 -20.01
CA GLU A 187 -5.02 14.42 -20.93
C GLU A 187 -4.40 13.97 -22.28
N VAL A 188 -3.39 13.10 -22.23
CA VAL A 188 -2.74 12.53 -23.44
C VAL A 188 -3.67 11.57 -24.20
N GLU A 189 -4.51 10.81 -23.51
CA GLU A 189 -5.48 9.90 -24.13
C GLU A 189 -6.66 10.65 -24.75
N THR A 190 -7.10 11.75 -24.14
CA THR A 190 -8.11 12.65 -24.73
C THR A 190 -7.60 13.37 -25.98
N ASP A 191 -6.33 13.75 -26.04
CA ASP A 191 -5.72 14.39 -27.22
C ASP A 191 -5.46 13.38 -28.35
N ALA A 192 -5.06 12.15 -28.01
CA ALA A 192 -4.87 11.06 -28.98
C ALA A 192 -6.19 10.59 -29.64
N THR A 193 -7.32 10.69 -28.92
CA THR A 193 -8.66 10.33 -29.43
C THR A 193 -9.26 11.45 -30.32
N ALA A 194 -8.66 12.64 -30.34
CA ALA A 194 -9.08 13.78 -31.16
C ALA A 194 -8.48 13.80 -32.58
N LEU A 195 -7.62 12.83 -32.93
CA LEU A 195 -7.12 12.68 -34.30
C LEU A 195 -8.23 12.08 -35.19
N PRO A 196 -8.60 12.71 -36.32
CA PRO A 196 -9.61 12.14 -37.21
C PRO A 196 -9.12 10.77 -37.70
N GLU A 197 -10.01 9.78 -37.65
CA GLU A 197 -9.75 8.45 -38.21
C GLU A 197 -9.16 8.63 -39.62
N PRO A 198 -8.09 7.89 -39.99
CA PRO A 198 -7.59 7.95 -41.35
C PRO A 198 -8.73 7.53 -42.27
N GLU A 199 -9.11 8.41 -43.22
CA GLU A 199 -10.13 8.14 -44.22
C GLU A 199 -9.82 6.83 -44.95
N THR A 200 -10.40 5.73 -44.49
CA THR A 200 -10.37 4.44 -45.17
C THR A 200 -11.44 4.43 -46.24
N ASP A 201 -11.36 5.32 -47.23
CA ASP A 201 -12.35 5.33 -48.33
C ASP A 201 -11.76 5.51 -49.73
N SER A 202 -10.43 5.49 -49.89
CA SER A 202 -9.80 5.63 -51.23
C SER A 202 -9.11 4.37 -51.77
N LEU A 203 -9.27 3.20 -51.15
CA LEU A 203 -8.62 1.96 -51.60
C LEU A 203 -9.58 0.84 -52.09
N GLN A 204 -10.89 1.09 -52.14
CA GLN A 204 -11.86 0.15 -52.73
C GLN A 204 -12.26 0.48 -54.18
N SER A 205 -11.95 1.67 -54.71
CA SER A 205 -12.32 2.03 -56.08
C SER A 205 -11.30 1.65 -57.17
N ALA A 206 -10.10 1.19 -56.81
CA ALA A 206 -9.04 0.90 -57.77
C ALA A 206 -8.95 -0.59 -58.20
N THR A 207 -9.66 -1.49 -57.52
CA THR A 207 -9.55 -2.94 -57.74
C THR A 207 -10.69 -3.54 -58.58
N GLU A 208 -11.84 -2.88 -58.72
CA GLU A 208 -12.94 -3.41 -59.55
C GLU A 208 -12.84 -3.08 -61.05
N ASP A 209 -12.24 -1.94 -61.42
CA ASP A 209 -12.12 -1.55 -62.83
C ASP A 209 -10.95 -2.23 -63.57
N SER A 210 -9.96 -2.74 -62.85
CA SER A 210 -8.84 -3.49 -63.47
C SER A 210 -9.18 -4.96 -63.77
N ILE A 211 -10.20 -5.53 -63.11
CA ILE A 211 -10.58 -6.94 -63.31
C ILE A 211 -11.58 -7.09 -64.48
N LYS A 212 -12.36 -6.05 -64.82
CA LYS A 212 -13.29 -6.10 -65.98
C LYS A 212 -12.61 -6.05 -67.35
N ASN A 213 -11.40 -5.49 -67.46
CA ASN A 213 -10.69 -5.39 -68.74
C ASN A 213 -9.82 -6.61 -69.08
N ILE A 214 -9.59 -7.53 -68.13
CA ILE A 214 -8.83 -8.77 -68.40
C ILE A 214 -9.76 -9.90 -68.89
N VAL A 215 -11.04 -9.88 -68.51
CA VAL A 215 -12.00 -10.95 -68.84
C VAL A 215 -12.59 -10.82 -70.26
N ILE A 216 -12.47 -9.66 -70.92
CA ILE A 216 -12.99 -9.47 -72.30
C ILE A 216 -11.96 -9.82 -73.39
N GLU A 217 -10.67 -9.86 -73.10
CA GLU A 217 -9.64 -10.23 -74.11
C GLU A 217 -9.45 -11.74 -74.30
N GLU A 218 -9.89 -12.60 -73.37
CA GLU A 218 -9.77 -14.08 -73.51
C GLU A 218 -10.96 -14.76 -74.21
N MET A 219 -12.04 -14.06 -74.55
CA MET A 219 -13.18 -14.64 -75.26
C MET A 219 -13.22 -14.30 -76.77
N THR A 220 -12.19 -13.65 -77.30
CA THR A 220 -12.07 -13.35 -78.74
C THR A 220 -10.68 -13.70 -79.29
N LYS A 221 -10.26 -14.96 -79.13
CA LYS A 221 -9.23 -15.58 -79.97
C LYS A 221 -9.38 -17.09 -80.06
#